data_AF-A0A940YP99-F1
#
_entry.id   AF-A0A940YP99-F1
#
_cell.length_a   1.000
_cell.length_b   1.000
_cell.length_c   1.000
_cell.angle_alpha   90.00
_cell.angle_beta   90.00
_cell.angle_gamma   90.00
#
_symmetry.space_group_name_H-M   'P 1'
#
loop_
_entity.id
_entity.type
_entity.pdbx_description
1 polymer ?
#
loop_
_entity_poly.entity_id
_entity_poly.type
_entity_poly.pdbx_seq_one_letter_code
_entity_poly.pdbx_strand_id
1 'polypeptide(L)'
;MKPALSARRRGASSSRQRGVTLIIALVMLVVIGLASAAVMRSSLTSDVVSNNARLHTLAQQAAQLALRFCETQIERESKDWIGGFTINAASPGDPYWQSFTTWHGGSAVQAIKVPDAVLASGDSSFKPTTVPQCLAEWSDAVPGTRTIIVTARGFSPDYDQTDAGRQTAGSVVWLQSTLRIK
;
A
#
# COMPACT_ATOMS: atom_id res chain seq x y z
N MET A 1 -73.83 -30.48 -49.75
CA MET A 1 -72.80 -30.88 -48.78
C MET A 1 -71.51 -30.10 -49.07
N LYS A 2 -71.04 -29.34 -48.07
CA LYS A 2 -69.70 -28.77 -47.78
C LYS A 2 -68.94 -27.94 -48.85
N PRO A 3 -68.46 -26.72 -48.48
CA PRO A 3 -67.69 -25.84 -49.35
C PRO A 3 -66.17 -26.08 -49.22
N ALA A 4 -65.39 -25.73 -50.24
CA ALA A 4 -63.93 -25.63 -50.15
C ALA A 4 -63.51 -24.21 -50.58
N LEU A 5 -63.31 -23.35 -49.58
CA LEU A 5 -62.73 -22.01 -49.75
C LEU A 5 -61.20 -22.15 -49.87
N SER A 6 -60.68 -21.88 -51.07
CA SER A 6 -59.25 -21.80 -51.35
C SER A 6 -58.70 -20.46 -50.85
N ALA A 7 -58.06 -20.49 -49.67
CA ALA A 7 -57.36 -19.34 -49.11
C ALA A 7 -55.95 -19.23 -49.72
N ARG A 8 -55.81 -18.41 -50.76
CA ARG A 8 -54.53 -18.05 -51.36
C ARG A 8 -53.74 -17.15 -50.40
N ARG A 9 -52.84 -17.73 -49.60
CA ARG A 9 -51.86 -16.96 -48.81
C ARG A 9 -50.95 -16.17 -49.75
N ARG A 10 -51.08 -14.84 -49.75
CA ARG A 10 -50.11 -13.93 -50.36
C ARG A 10 -48.90 -13.84 -49.44
N GLY A 11 -47.80 -14.48 -49.82
CA GLY A 11 -46.49 -14.21 -49.23
C GLY A 11 -46.04 -12.81 -49.65
N ALA A 12 -46.18 -11.84 -48.76
CA ALA A 12 -45.63 -10.51 -48.96
C ALA A 12 -44.10 -10.55 -48.78
N SER A 13 -43.41 -9.79 -49.63
CA SER A 13 -41.97 -9.70 -49.79
C SER A 13 -41.21 -9.33 -48.50
N SER A 14 -40.54 -10.30 -47.88
CA SER A 14 -39.76 -10.10 -46.64
C SER A 14 -38.26 -9.82 -46.87
N SER A 15 -37.80 -9.59 -48.11
CA SER A 15 -36.36 -9.49 -48.39
C SER A 15 -35.72 -8.19 -47.90
N ARG A 16 -36.46 -7.08 -47.86
CA ARG A 16 -35.96 -5.77 -47.36
C ARG A 16 -35.88 -5.67 -45.83
N GLN A 17 -36.71 -6.42 -45.09
CA GLN A 17 -36.70 -6.40 -43.62
C GLN A 17 -35.52 -7.17 -43.01
N ARG A 18 -34.97 -8.17 -43.71
CA ARG A 18 -33.83 -8.98 -43.22
C ARG A 18 -32.51 -8.21 -43.08
N GLY A 19 -32.29 -7.18 -43.89
CA GLY A 19 -31.08 -6.34 -43.80
C GLY A 19 -31.09 -5.43 -42.58
N VAL A 20 -32.25 -4.84 -42.26
CA VAL A 20 -32.41 -3.93 -41.13
C VAL A 20 -32.31 -4.66 -39.79
N THR A 21 -32.85 -5.88 -39.68
CA THR A 21 -32.73 -6.67 -38.45
C THR A 21 -31.29 -7.06 -38.14
N LEU A 22 -30.48 -7.36 -39.18
CA LEU A 22 -29.06 -7.65 -39.01
C LEU A 22 -28.28 -6.43 -38.50
N ILE A 23 -28.55 -5.24 -39.05
CA ILE A 23 -27.90 -4.00 -38.61
C ILE A 23 -28.25 -3.70 -37.15
N ILE A 24 -29.52 -3.81 -36.77
CA ILE A 24 -29.96 -3.59 -35.38
C ILE A 24 -29.31 -4.61 -34.45
N ALA A 25 -29.29 -5.89 -34.83
CA ALA A 25 -28.65 -6.93 -34.03
C ALA A 25 -27.14 -6.66 -33.86
N LEU A 26 -26.46 -6.22 -34.90
CA LEU A 26 -25.03 -5.91 -34.87
C LEU A 26 -24.74 -4.68 -34.00
N VAL A 27 -25.55 -3.63 -34.09
CA VAL A 27 -25.45 -2.46 -33.19
C VAL A 27 -25.69 -2.85 -31.75
N MET A 28 -26.73 -3.65 -31.46
CA MET A 28 -27.02 -4.13 -30.11
C MET A 28 -25.88 -4.99 -29.56
N LEU A 29 -25.30 -5.88 -30.37
CA LEU A 29 -24.13 -6.69 -29.98
C LEU A 29 -22.92 -5.82 -29.65
N VAL A 30 -22.66 -4.77 -30.44
CA VAL A 30 -21.56 -3.82 -30.17
C VAL A 30 -21.81 -3.06 -28.87
N VAL A 31 -23.01 -2.55 -28.65
CA VAL A 31 -23.35 -1.80 -27.42
C VAL A 31 -23.20 -2.70 -26.19
N ILE A 32 -23.72 -3.93 -26.23
CA ILE A 32 -23.59 -4.89 -25.13
C ILE A 32 -22.12 -5.25 -24.90
N GLY A 33 -21.36 -5.51 -25.96
CA GLY A 33 -19.93 -5.83 -25.85
C GLY A 33 -19.11 -4.70 -25.22
N LEU A 34 -19.35 -3.45 -25.61
CA LEU A 34 -18.71 -2.27 -25.02
C LEU A 34 -19.11 -2.09 -23.54
N ALA A 35 -20.39 -2.32 -23.20
CA ALA A 35 -20.86 -2.24 -21.81
C ALA A 35 -20.20 -3.32 -20.93
N SER A 36 -20.12 -4.57 -21.39
CA SER A 36 -19.44 -5.66 -20.66
C SER A 36 -17.96 -5.38 -20.46
N ALA A 37 -17.26 -4.88 -21.49
CA ALA A 37 -15.85 -4.52 -21.38
C ALA A 37 -15.61 -3.38 -20.38
N ALA A 38 -16.48 -2.36 -20.36
CA ALA A 38 -16.40 -1.26 -19.41
C ALA A 38 -16.58 -1.73 -17.96
N VAL A 39 -17.54 -2.62 -17.70
CA VAL A 39 -17.77 -3.20 -16.37
C VAL A 39 -16.55 -4.01 -15.91
N MET A 40 -16.03 -4.90 -16.76
CA MET A 40 -14.87 -5.74 -16.41
C MET A 40 -13.63 -4.90 -16.07
N ARG A 41 -13.35 -3.86 -16.87
CA ARG A 41 -12.25 -2.94 -16.60
C ARG A 41 -12.44 -2.16 -15.29
N SER A 42 -13.67 -1.74 -15.00
CA SER A 42 -13.99 -1.06 -13.74
C SER A 42 -13.75 -1.96 -12.53
N SER A 43 -14.18 -3.22 -12.59
CA SER A 43 -13.95 -4.21 -11.53
C SER A 43 -12.46 -4.45 -11.30
N LEU A 44 -11.68 -4.70 -12.36
CA LEU A 44 -10.23 -4.89 -12.25
C LEU A 44 -9.53 -3.67 -11.64
N THR A 45 -9.96 -2.46 -12.01
CA THR A 45 -9.41 -1.22 -11.44
C THR A 45 -9.74 -1.12 -9.95
N SER A 46 -10.96 -1.44 -9.56
CA SER A 46 -11.39 -1.46 -8.15
C SER A 46 -10.60 -2.47 -7.32
N ASP A 47 -10.33 -3.66 -7.87
CA ASP A 47 -9.57 -4.70 -7.18
C ASP A 47 -8.12 -4.27 -6.93
N VAL A 48 -7.47 -3.66 -7.93
CA VAL A 48 -6.10 -3.15 -7.79
C VAL A 48 -6.05 -2.01 -6.77
N VAL A 49 -7.00 -1.07 -6.81
CA VAL A 49 -7.08 0.04 -5.84
C VAL A 49 -7.33 -0.49 -4.42
N SER A 50 -8.25 -1.45 -4.25
CA SER A 50 -8.55 -2.08 -2.97
C SER A 50 -7.33 -2.81 -2.40
N ASN A 51 -6.62 -3.56 -3.25
CA ASN A 51 -5.39 -4.24 -2.84
C ASN A 51 -4.31 -3.25 -2.41
N ASN A 52 -4.07 -2.20 -3.20
CA ASN A 52 -3.06 -1.19 -2.87
C ASN A 52 -3.42 -0.44 -1.57
N ALA A 53 -4.70 -0.13 -1.36
CA ALA A 53 -5.18 0.48 -0.12
C ALA A 53 -4.92 -0.45 1.07
N ARG A 54 -5.21 -1.74 0.94
CA ARG A 54 -4.92 -2.75 1.99
C ARG A 54 -3.43 -2.81 2.31
N LEU A 55 -2.57 -2.88 1.29
CA LEU A 55 -1.12 -2.94 1.49
C LEU A 55 -0.59 -1.66 2.16
N HIS A 56 -1.10 -0.50 1.78
CA HIS A 56 -0.77 0.77 2.41
C HIS A 56 -1.21 0.80 3.89
N THR A 57 -2.42 0.31 4.21
CA THR A 57 -2.89 0.21 5.60
C THR A 57 -1.99 -0.69 6.44
N LEU A 58 -1.57 -1.84 5.91
CA LEU A 58 -0.65 -2.75 6.60
C LEU A 58 0.72 -2.10 6.83
N ALA A 59 1.27 -1.43 5.82
CA ALA A 59 2.51 -0.67 5.96
C ALA A 59 2.38 0.45 7.02
N GLN A 60 1.23 1.14 7.05
CA GLN A 60 0.97 2.18 8.05
C GLN A 60 0.87 1.61 9.47
N GLN A 61 0.20 0.48 9.66
CA GLN A 61 0.14 -0.20 10.96
C GLN A 61 1.54 -0.63 11.42
N ALA A 62 2.35 -1.18 10.52
CA ALA A 62 3.73 -1.54 10.81
C ALA A 62 4.60 -0.31 11.17
N ALA A 63 4.38 0.83 10.49
CA ALA A 63 5.08 2.08 10.79
C ALA A 63 4.68 2.63 12.16
N GLN A 64 3.39 2.57 12.50
CA GLN A 64 2.89 2.96 13.82
C GLN A 64 3.48 2.08 14.92
N LEU A 65 3.60 0.78 14.69
CA LEU A 65 4.24 -0.14 15.64
C LEU A 65 5.71 0.22 15.88
N ALA A 66 6.48 0.47 14.82
CA ALA A 66 7.86 0.91 14.96
C ALA A 66 7.99 2.27 15.66
N LEU A 67 7.10 3.21 15.36
CA LEU A 67 7.06 4.50 16.02
C LEU A 67 6.84 4.31 17.54
N ARG A 68 5.80 3.57 17.92
CA ARG A 68 5.49 3.28 19.33
C ARG A 68 6.64 2.56 20.01
N PHE A 69 7.25 1.58 19.35
CA PHE A 69 8.42 0.90 19.88
C PHE A 69 9.55 1.88 20.23
N CYS A 70 9.99 2.72 19.28
CA CYS A 70 11.03 3.70 19.54
C CYS A 70 10.63 4.74 20.62
N GLU A 71 9.38 5.19 20.65
CA GLU A 71 8.87 6.07 21.72
C GLU A 71 9.00 5.40 23.10
N THR A 72 8.59 4.13 23.23
CA THR A 72 8.74 3.40 24.50
C THR A 72 10.19 3.17 24.92
N GLN A 73 11.11 3.09 23.96
CA GLN A 73 12.54 3.02 24.27
C GLN A 73 13.03 4.37 24.83
N ILE A 74 12.61 5.49 24.25
CA ILE A 74 12.98 6.84 24.72
C ILE A 74 12.44 7.13 26.13
N GLU A 75 11.27 6.59 26.48
CA GLU A 75 10.69 6.74 27.82
C GLU A 75 11.42 5.93 28.90
N ARG A 76 12.21 4.91 28.52
CA ARG A 76 13.00 4.09 29.45
C ARG A 76 14.35 4.74 29.75
N GLU A 77 14.93 4.37 30.90
CA GLU A 77 16.31 4.72 31.19
C GLU A 77 17.26 4.11 30.15
N SER A 78 18.32 4.82 29.79
CA SER A 78 19.23 4.42 28.72
C SER A 78 19.93 3.07 28.93
N LYS A 79 20.09 2.66 30.20
CA LYS A 79 20.61 1.34 30.57
C LYS A 79 19.68 0.18 30.20
N ASP A 80 18.38 0.46 30.07
CA ASP A 80 17.32 -0.51 29.77
C ASP A 80 16.94 -0.51 28.29
N TRP A 81 17.66 0.27 27.47
CA TRP A 81 17.49 0.25 26.04
C TRP A 81 17.90 -1.10 25.45
N ILE A 82 17.18 -1.52 24.42
CA ILE A 82 17.60 -2.69 23.64
C ILE A 82 18.95 -2.40 22.97
N GLY A 83 19.78 -3.44 22.85
CA GLY A 83 21.07 -3.33 22.18
C GLY A 83 20.95 -2.73 20.78
N GLY A 84 21.77 -1.71 20.50
CA GLY A 84 21.78 -0.99 19.22
C GLY A 84 20.80 0.17 19.12
N PHE A 85 19.89 0.35 20.09
CA PHE A 85 19.07 1.56 20.13
C PHE A 85 19.90 2.75 20.62
N THR A 86 19.82 3.86 19.91
CA THR A 86 20.49 5.10 20.24
C THR A 86 19.65 6.28 19.77
N ILE A 87 19.75 7.40 20.47
CA ILE A 87 19.25 8.69 19.99
C ILE A 87 20.45 9.41 19.38
N ASN A 88 20.47 9.53 18.05
CA ASN A 88 21.55 10.20 17.34
C ASN A 88 21.60 11.67 17.75
N ALA A 89 22.81 12.24 17.84
CA ALA A 89 22.95 13.69 18.00
C ALA A 89 22.26 14.42 16.83
N ALA A 90 21.95 15.71 17.00
CA ALA A 90 21.41 16.48 15.89
C ALA A 90 22.37 16.45 14.71
N SER A 91 21.85 16.20 13.51
CA SER A 91 22.67 16.21 12.30
C SER A 91 23.29 17.59 12.09
N PRO A 92 24.58 17.70 11.74
CA PRO A 92 25.21 18.97 11.39
C PRO A 92 24.74 19.54 10.04
N GLY A 93 23.93 18.78 9.29
CA GLY A 93 23.36 19.18 8.00
C GLY A 93 21.96 18.60 7.84
N ASP A 94 21.73 17.82 6.78
CA ASP A 94 20.43 17.20 6.55
C ASP A 94 20.10 16.16 7.64
N PRO A 95 18.85 16.10 8.12
CA PRO A 95 18.44 15.11 9.12
C PRO A 95 18.78 13.68 8.72
N TYR A 96 19.17 12.85 9.69
CA TYR A 96 19.59 11.47 9.42
C TYR A 96 18.47 10.65 8.77
N TRP A 97 17.20 10.94 9.08
CA TRP A 97 16.08 10.25 8.45
C TRP A 97 16.01 10.44 6.92
N GLN A 98 16.54 11.53 6.37
CA GLN A 98 16.56 11.77 4.92
C GLN A 98 17.66 10.97 4.21
N SER A 99 18.73 10.63 4.94
CA SER A 99 19.84 9.87 4.38
C SER A 99 19.46 8.39 4.28
N PHE A 100 19.44 7.87 3.06
CA PHE A 100 19.05 6.47 2.84
C PHE A 100 20.00 5.46 3.54
N THR A 101 21.28 5.81 3.69
CA THR A 101 22.30 4.96 4.33
C THR A 101 22.08 4.72 5.81
N THR A 102 21.30 5.58 6.49
CA THR A 102 20.98 5.40 7.92
C THR A 102 19.95 4.31 8.12
N TRP A 103 19.19 3.96 7.09
CA TRP A 103 18.14 2.96 7.12
C TRP A 103 18.57 1.62 6.54
N HIS A 104 19.52 1.64 5.61
CA HIS A 104 19.95 0.47 4.88
C HIS A 104 21.41 0.60 4.44
N GLY A 105 22.16 -0.50 4.52
CA GLY A 105 23.56 -0.55 4.05
C GLY A 105 24.59 -0.57 5.19
N GLY A 106 25.15 -1.76 5.44
CA GLY A 106 26.37 -1.96 6.22
C GLY A 106 26.47 -1.18 7.55
N SER A 107 27.68 -0.73 7.86
CA SER A 107 28.04 -0.17 9.18
C SER A 107 27.49 1.24 9.46
N ALA A 108 26.87 1.90 8.48
CA ALA A 108 26.33 3.26 8.61
C ALA A 108 24.85 3.31 9.02
N VAL A 109 24.21 2.13 9.15
CA VAL A 109 22.80 2.02 9.58
C VAL A 109 22.68 2.48 11.03
N GLN A 110 21.85 3.49 11.24
CA GLN A 110 21.49 4.02 12.55
C GLN A 110 20.05 3.68 12.95
N ALA A 111 19.21 3.30 11.98
CA ALA A 111 17.85 2.86 12.24
C ALA A 111 17.86 1.50 12.92
N ILE A 112 17.03 1.34 13.93
CA ILE A 112 16.80 0.06 14.59
C ILE A 112 15.65 -0.69 13.94
N LYS A 113 15.80 -2.01 13.82
CA LYS A 113 14.71 -2.91 13.44
C LYS A 113 13.87 -3.23 14.66
N VAL A 114 12.55 -3.19 14.50
CA VAL A 114 11.64 -3.66 15.56
C VAL A 114 11.92 -5.16 15.79
N PRO A 115 12.19 -5.58 17.03
CA PRO A 115 12.49 -6.98 17.33
C PRO A 115 11.32 -7.91 17.01
N ASP A 116 11.61 -9.12 16.58
CA ASP A 116 10.60 -10.16 16.31
C ASP A 116 9.68 -10.41 17.51
N ALA A 117 10.19 -10.28 18.74
CA ALA A 117 9.40 -10.43 19.96
C ALA A 117 8.28 -9.38 20.09
N VAL A 118 8.44 -8.19 19.50
CA VAL A 118 7.42 -7.12 19.47
C VAL A 118 6.42 -7.35 18.33
N LEU A 119 6.85 -8.03 17.26
CA LEU A 119 6.00 -8.37 16.11
C LEU A 119 5.19 -9.65 16.31
N ALA A 120 5.66 -10.55 17.18
CA ALA A 120 5.04 -11.84 17.41
C ALA A 120 3.65 -11.70 18.05
N SER A 121 2.70 -12.49 17.57
CA SER A 121 1.38 -12.67 18.17
C SER A 121 1.15 -14.15 18.46
N GLY A 122 0.47 -14.46 19.57
CA GLY A 122 0.02 -15.83 19.87
C GLY A 122 -1.04 -16.33 18.89
N ASP A 123 -1.72 -15.40 18.20
CA ASP A 123 -2.82 -15.70 17.29
C ASP A 123 -2.36 -15.82 15.82
N SER A 124 -1.09 -15.55 15.53
CA SER A 124 -0.57 -15.57 14.15
C SER A 124 0.88 -16.00 14.08
N SER A 125 1.16 -16.97 13.23
CA SER A 125 2.53 -17.38 12.89
C SER A 125 3.17 -16.52 11.80
N PHE A 126 2.49 -15.47 11.32
CA PHE A 126 2.99 -14.61 10.26
C PHE A 126 4.21 -13.83 10.74
N LYS A 127 5.29 -13.88 9.95
CA LYS A 127 6.50 -13.08 10.16
C LYS A 127 6.77 -12.26 8.90
N PRO A 128 6.78 -10.92 8.97
CA PRO A 128 7.14 -10.09 7.83
C PRO A 128 8.58 -10.39 7.38
N THR A 129 8.81 -10.53 6.07
CA THR A 129 10.16 -10.64 5.51
C THR A 129 10.99 -9.39 5.80
N THR A 130 10.36 -8.22 5.65
CA THR A 130 10.97 -6.93 6.00
C THR A 130 10.29 -6.39 7.25
N VAL A 131 11.02 -6.40 8.36
CA VAL A 131 10.54 -5.86 9.64
C VAL A 131 10.54 -4.33 9.63
N PRO A 132 9.58 -3.68 10.29
CA PRO A 132 9.53 -2.22 10.37
C PRO A 132 10.70 -1.68 11.19
N GLN A 133 11.03 -0.42 10.97
CA GLN A 133 12.23 0.20 11.52
C GLN A 133 11.94 1.60 12.02
N CYS A 134 12.75 2.08 12.95
CA CYS A 134 12.68 3.45 13.43
C CYS A 134 14.05 4.02 13.75
N LEU A 135 14.14 5.34 13.71
CA LEU A 135 15.34 6.14 13.92
C LEU A 135 14.97 7.28 14.87
N ALA A 136 15.75 7.46 15.92
CA ALA A 136 15.62 8.60 16.83
C ALA A 136 16.83 9.52 16.65
N GLU A 137 16.57 10.82 16.52
CA GLU A 137 17.61 11.84 16.46
C GLU A 137 17.18 13.08 17.25
N TRP A 138 18.15 13.75 17.88
CA TRP A 138 17.93 15.05 18.49
C TRP A 138 17.69 16.10 17.40
N SER A 139 16.83 17.08 17.69
CA SER A 139 16.60 18.22 16.82
C SER A 139 16.69 19.51 17.62
N ASP A 140 17.57 20.39 17.15
CA ASP A 140 17.76 21.76 17.63
C ASP A 140 17.06 22.77 16.71
N ALA A 141 16.10 22.32 15.89
CA ALA A 141 15.36 23.17 14.96
C ALA A 141 14.64 24.35 15.64
N VAL A 142 14.35 24.23 16.94
CA VAL A 142 13.80 25.31 17.76
C VAL A 142 14.84 25.74 18.80
N PRO A 143 15.37 26.98 18.72
CA PRO A 143 16.35 27.48 19.67
C PRO A 143 15.85 27.37 21.12
N GLY A 144 16.68 26.80 22.00
CA GLY A 144 16.37 26.64 23.42
C GLY A 144 15.40 25.52 23.77
N THR A 145 14.92 24.73 22.79
CA THR A 145 14.10 23.53 23.04
C THR A 145 14.76 22.31 22.44
N ARG A 146 15.21 21.38 23.28
CA ARG A 146 15.72 20.10 22.83
C ARG A 146 14.55 19.15 22.58
N THR A 147 14.35 18.77 21.32
CA THR A 147 13.30 17.82 20.92
C THR A 147 13.92 16.58 20.32
N ILE A 148 13.24 15.44 20.42
CA ILE A 148 13.64 14.21 19.74
C ILE A 148 12.68 14.01 18.59
N ILE A 149 13.22 13.86 17.39
CA ILE A 149 12.46 13.42 16.22
C ILE A 149 12.61 11.91 16.13
N VAL A 150 11.48 11.22 16.12
CA VAL A 150 11.41 9.79 15.88
C VAL A 150 10.78 9.60 14.51
N THR A 151 11.55 9.05 13.58
CA THR A 151 11.05 8.65 12.27
C THR A 151 10.89 7.14 12.26
N ALA A 152 9.80 6.63 11.71
CA ALA A 152 9.52 5.22 11.57
C ALA A 152 9.12 4.89 10.14
N ARG A 153 9.56 3.74 9.66
CA ARG A 153 9.16 3.18 8.37
C ARG A 153 8.54 1.80 8.56
N GLY A 154 7.36 1.64 7.98
CA GLY A 154 6.63 0.38 7.94
C GLY A 154 6.52 -0.13 6.52
N PHE A 155 6.47 -1.45 6.40
CA PHE A 155 6.51 -2.16 5.12
C PHE A 155 5.30 -3.05 4.97
N SER A 156 4.74 -3.11 3.76
CA SER A 156 3.71 -4.09 3.45
C SER A 156 4.31 -5.51 3.35
N PRO A 157 3.49 -6.57 3.48
CA PRO A 157 3.97 -7.95 3.40
C PRO A 157 4.68 -8.32 2.09
N ASP A 158 4.33 -7.66 1.00
CA ASP A 158 4.89 -7.83 -0.35
C ASP A 158 6.01 -6.82 -0.66
N TYR A 159 6.48 -6.07 0.34
CA TYR A 159 7.58 -5.14 0.18
C TYR A 159 8.85 -5.89 -0.20
N ASP A 160 9.48 -5.39 -1.26
CA ASP A 160 10.76 -5.87 -1.75
C ASP A 160 11.65 -4.70 -2.13
N GLN A 161 12.96 -4.90 -2.05
CA GLN A 161 13.96 -3.88 -2.31
C GLN A 161 15.21 -4.50 -2.95
N THR A 162 15.94 -3.70 -3.73
CA THR A 162 17.25 -4.08 -4.25
C THR A 162 18.29 -4.18 -3.14
N ASP A 163 19.48 -4.72 -3.45
CA ASP A 163 20.63 -4.72 -2.52
C ASP A 163 21.04 -3.30 -2.11
N ALA A 164 20.80 -2.31 -2.99
CA ALA A 164 20.98 -0.89 -2.71
C ALA A 164 19.87 -0.30 -1.83
N GLY A 165 18.89 -1.10 -1.41
CA GLY A 165 17.74 -0.74 -0.56
C GLY A 165 16.63 0.01 -1.28
N ARG A 166 16.70 0.15 -2.61
CA ARG A 166 15.67 0.83 -3.37
C ARG A 166 14.45 -0.07 -3.51
N GLN A 167 13.27 0.43 -3.14
CA GLN A 167 12.01 -0.29 -3.28
C GLN A 167 11.77 -0.76 -4.72
N THR A 168 11.41 -2.03 -4.89
CA THR A 168 11.04 -2.66 -6.16
C THR A 168 9.56 -3.05 -6.20
N ALA A 169 8.99 -3.44 -5.05
CA ALA A 169 7.59 -3.85 -4.93
C ALA A 169 6.99 -3.47 -3.57
N GLY A 170 5.66 -3.61 -3.44
CA GLY A 170 4.91 -3.34 -2.23
C GLY A 170 4.75 -1.87 -1.88
N SER A 171 4.57 -1.57 -0.60
CA SER A 171 4.33 -0.25 -0.04
C SER A 171 5.25 0.02 1.15
N VAL A 172 5.73 1.26 1.25
CA VAL A 172 6.46 1.77 2.41
C VAL A 172 5.78 3.03 2.90
N VAL A 173 5.53 3.11 4.20
CA VAL A 173 4.93 4.27 4.85
C VAL A 173 5.93 4.83 5.85
N TRP A 174 6.11 6.15 5.80
CA TRP A 174 6.98 6.90 6.69
C TRP A 174 6.13 7.73 7.64
N LEU A 175 6.40 7.61 8.94
CA LEU A 175 5.76 8.39 9.99
C LEU A 175 6.81 9.12 10.80
N GLN A 176 6.49 10.30 11.28
CA GLN A 176 7.38 11.08 12.13
C GLN A 176 6.62 11.60 13.35
N SER A 177 7.25 11.49 14.51
CA SER A 177 6.79 12.02 15.79
C SER A 177 7.86 12.94 16.35
N THR A 178 7.44 13.99 17.05
CA THR A 178 8.35 14.90 17.75
C THR A 178 8.02 14.87 19.22
N LEU A 179 8.96 14.35 20.02
CA LEU A 179 8.84 14.27 21.46
C LEU A 179 9.58 15.44 22.10
N ARG A 180 8.96 16.04 23.12
CA ARG A 180 9.62 17.00 24.00
C ARG A 180 9.80 16.36 25.36
N ILE A 181 11.05 16.16 25.77
CA ILE A 181 11.36 15.70 27.12
C ILE A 181 11.20 16.89 28.08
N LYS A 182 10.54 16.65 29.22
CA LYS A 182 10.36 17.63 30.30
C LYS A 182 11.51 17.58 31.29
#